data_AF-A0A7X7K8M6-F1
#
_entry.id   AF-A0A7X7K8M6-F1
#
_cell.length_a   1.000
_cell.length_b   1.000
_cell.length_c   1.000
_cell.angle_alpha   90.00
_cell.angle_beta   90.00
_cell.angle_gamma   90.00
#
_symmetry.space_group_name_H-M   'P 1'
#
loop_
_entity.id
_entity.type
_entity.pdbx_description
1 polymer ?
#
loop_
_entity_poly.entity_id
_entity_poly.type
_entity_poly.pdbx_seq_one_letter_code
_entity_poly.pdbx_strand_id
1 'polypeptide(L)'
;WFNQELFGAPTTLPWGLEISPEFQPAGDPVGTLYHPTFLYEMLWTFAGAALLLWLDRRYRLGHGRVFWLYVLIYTSGRVWIEMLRIDPAETVLGLRLNVWTSIVVGLGALVAFILVGRRHPGREPGPQLPSTDDAQTPHKDGEAEVDASA
;
A
#
# COMPACT_ATOMS: atom_id res chain seq x y z
N TRP A 1 -2.03 -7.94 -27.63
CA TRP A 1 -0.93 -7.09 -27.09
C TRP A 1 -1.46 -6.44 -25.83
N PHE A 2 -1.11 -6.71 -24.57
CA PHE A 2 -0.20 -7.63 -23.88
C PHE A 2 -1.07 -8.16 -22.71
N ASN A 3 -0.97 -9.46 -22.41
CA ASN A 3 -1.81 -10.24 -21.49
C ASN A 3 -3.23 -10.63 -21.94
N GLN A 4 -4.04 -9.80 -22.60
CA GLN A 4 -5.46 -10.11 -23.00
C GLN A 4 -6.31 -10.74 -21.87
N GLU A 5 -5.86 -10.57 -20.64
CA GLU A 5 -6.38 -11.13 -19.42
C GLU A 5 -6.57 -9.98 -18.45
N LEU A 6 -7.48 -10.13 -17.49
CA LEU A 6 -7.73 -9.13 -16.44
C LEU A 6 -8.27 -7.80 -17.01
N PHE A 7 -9.31 -7.90 -17.84
CA PHE A 7 -10.16 -6.77 -18.27
C PHE A 7 -11.48 -6.74 -17.49
N GLY A 8 -12.08 -5.56 -17.39
CA GLY A 8 -13.31 -5.35 -16.64
C GLY A 8 -14.57 -5.51 -17.50
N ALA A 9 -15.64 -4.89 -17.06
CA ALA A 9 -16.93 -4.88 -17.75
C ALA A 9 -16.87 -4.30 -19.18
N PRO A 10 -17.83 -4.68 -20.06
CA PRO A 10 -18.08 -3.96 -21.30
C PRO A 10 -18.29 -2.46 -21.06
N THR A 11 -17.72 -1.64 -21.93
CA THR A 11 -17.71 -0.18 -21.79
C THR A 11 -17.86 0.49 -23.15
N THR A 12 -18.37 1.72 -23.15
CA THR A 12 -18.48 2.56 -24.35
C THR A 12 -17.54 3.75 -24.31
N LEU A 13 -16.58 3.74 -23.38
CA LEU A 13 -15.63 4.84 -23.19
C LEU A 13 -14.59 4.86 -24.31
N PRO A 14 -14.06 6.03 -24.68
CA PRO A 14 -13.14 6.17 -25.82
C PRO A 14 -11.76 5.53 -25.59
N TRP A 15 -11.43 5.17 -24.34
CA TRP A 15 -10.22 4.41 -23.98
C TRP A 15 -10.53 2.93 -23.67
N GLY A 16 -11.69 2.44 -24.11
CA GLY A 16 -12.06 1.03 -23.99
C GLY A 16 -11.05 0.15 -24.71
N LEU A 17 -10.73 -0.99 -24.09
CA LEU A 17 -9.78 -1.96 -24.60
C LEU A 17 -10.49 -2.95 -25.51
N GLU A 18 -10.04 -3.05 -26.76
CA GLU A 18 -10.45 -4.11 -27.67
C GLU A 18 -9.67 -5.39 -27.34
N ILE A 19 -10.41 -6.47 -27.11
CA ILE A 19 -9.85 -7.81 -26.84
C ILE A 19 -10.02 -8.65 -28.10
N SER A 20 -9.02 -9.44 -28.47
CA SER A 20 -9.11 -10.33 -29.64
C SER A 20 -10.23 -11.36 -29.45
N PRO A 21 -10.96 -11.75 -30.50
CA PRO A 21 -12.12 -12.64 -30.39
C PRO A 21 -11.85 -13.96 -29.65
N GLU A 22 -10.62 -14.45 -29.70
CA GLU A 22 -10.15 -15.67 -29.03
C GLU A 22 -10.09 -15.58 -27.48
N PHE A 23 -10.09 -14.36 -26.93
CA PHE A 23 -10.06 -14.09 -25.48
C PHE A 23 -11.35 -13.40 -24.99
N GLN A 24 -12.31 -13.14 -25.87
CA GLN A 24 -13.59 -12.53 -25.48
C GLN A 24 -14.46 -13.54 -24.72
N PRO A 25 -15.21 -13.10 -23.69
CA PRO A 25 -16.23 -13.93 -23.05
C PRO A 25 -17.24 -14.46 -24.08
N ALA A 26 -17.59 -15.73 -23.95
CA ALA A 26 -18.51 -16.37 -24.88
C ALA A 26 -19.90 -15.70 -24.79
N GLY A 27 -20.36 -15.12 -25.90
CA GLY A 27 -21.67 -14.48 -26.01
C GLY A 27 -21.64 -12.97 -26.23
N ASP A 28 -20.48 -12.32 -26.08
CA ASP A 28 -20.36 -10.88 -26.34
C ASP A 28 -20.25 -10.58 -27.86
N PRO A 29 -20.85 -9.48 -28.36
CA PRO A 29 -20.73 -9.08 -29.75
C PRO A 29 -19.29 -8.78 -30.16
N VAL A 30 -18.95 -9.11 -31.41
CA VAL A 30 -17.65 -8.74 -32.01
C VAL A 30 -17.50 -7.21 -31.99
N GLY A 31 -16.36 -6.74 -31.49
CA GLY A 31 -16.07 -5.30 -31.33
C GLY A 31 -16.49 -4.71 -29.99
N THR A 32 -16.94 -5.53 -29.02
CA THR A 32 -17.16 -5.07 -27.65
C THR A 32 -15.86 -4.55 -27.04
N LEU A 33 -15.92 -3.35 -26.46
CA LEU A 33 -14.81 -2.75 -25.73
C LEU A 33 -14.96 -3.04 -24.24
N TYR A 34 -13.85 -3.24 -23.55
CA TYR A 34 -13.83 -3.55 -22.12
C TYR A 34 -13.07 -2.49 -21.33
N HIS A 35 -13.36 -2.38 -20.04
CA HIS A 35 -12.55 -1.56 -19.14
C HIS A 35 -11.12 -2.12 -19.03
N PRO A 36 -10.06 -1.33 -19.31
CA PRO A 36 -8.68 -1.76 -19.10
C PRO A 36 -8.32 -1.75 -17.60
N THR A 37 -8.81 -2.72 -16.84
CA THR A 37 -8.60 -2.80 -15.38
C THR A 37 -7.13 -2.84 -14.99
N PHE A 38 -6.27 -3.49 -15.78
CA PHE A 38 -4.82 -3.42 -15.59
C PHE A 38 -4.27 -1.98 -15.60
N LEU A 39 -4.74 -1.13 -16.54
CA LEU A 39 -4.32 0.27 -16.59
C LEU A 39 -4.79 1.01 -15.34
N TYR A 40 -6.02 0.76 -14.88
CA TYR A 40 -6.54 1.35 -13.66
C TYR A 40 -5.76 0.91 -12.42
N GLU A 41 -5.37 -0.36 -12.33
CA GLU A 41 -4.52 -0.90 -11.26
C GLU A 41 -3.13 -0.24 -11.25
N MET A 42 -2.50 -0.10 -12.42
CA MET A 42 -1.22 0.61 -12.53
C MET A 42 -1.36 2.06 -12.07
N LEU A 43 -2.33 2.80 -12.61
CA LEU A 43 -2.57 4.20 -12.24
C LEU A 43 -2.84 4.34 -10.75
N TRP A 44 -3.65 3.47 -10.17
CA TRP A 44 -3.94 3.47 -8.74
C TRP A 44 -2.69 3.20 -7.91
N THR A 45 -1.87 2.24 -8.32
CA THR A 45 -0.63 1.89 -7.61
C THR A 45 0.36 3.06 -7.61
N PHE A 46 0.55 3.70 -8.76
CA PHE A 46 1.41 4.88 -8.86
C PHE A 46 0.86 6.08 -8.11
N ALA A 47 -0.44 6.36 -8.24
CA ALA A 47 -1.10 7.45 -7.51
C ALA A 47 -1.03 7.23 -6.00
N GLY A 48 -1.29 6.00 -5.53
CA GLY A 48 -1.18 5.61 -4.14
C GLY A 48 0.23 5.77 -3.59
N ALA A 49 1.25 5.30 -4.33
CA ALA A 49 2.65 5.49 -3.94
C ALA A 49 3.04 6.97 -3.88
N ALA A 50 2.66 7.78 -4.88
CA ALA A 50 2.92 9.21 -4.89
C ALA A 50 2.24 9.92 -3.72
N LEU A 51 0.98 9.59 -3.44
CA LEU A 51 0.20 10.12 -2.33
C LEU A 51 0.84 9.78 -0.98
N LEU A 52 1.29 8.53 -0.79
CA LEU A 52 1.98 8.10 0.43
C LEU A 52 3.27 8.87 0.66
N LEU A 53 4.12 8.99 -0.37
CA LEU A 53 5.38 9.71 -0.28
C LEU A 53 5.16 11.21 -0.02
N TRP A 54 4.14 11.79 -0.64
CA TRP A 54 3.77 13.18 -0.41
C TRP A 54 3.26 13.41 1.00
N LEU A 55 2.36 12.54 1.50
CA LEU A 55 1.82 12.63 2.86
C LEU A 55 2.88 12.39 3.93
N ASP A 56 3.77 11.41 3.75
CA ASP A 56 4.89 11.19 4.67
C ASP A 56 5.80 12.42 4.75
N ARG A 57 6.19 13.00 3.60
CA ARG A 57 7.00 14.22 3.59
C ARG A 57 6.28 15.42 4.20
N ARG A 58 4.99 15.60 3.90
CA ARG A 58 4.22 16.78 4.32
C ARG A 58 3.87 16.79 5.80
N TYR A 59 3.56 15.63 6.37
CA TYR A 59 3.07 15.49 7.75
C TYR A 59 4.06 14.78 8.69
N ARG A 60 5.23 14.36 8.17
CA ARG A 60 6.28 13.65 8.92
C ARG A 60 5.69 12.48 9.72
N LEU A 61 4.96 11.62 9.04
CA LEU A 61 4.18 10.53 9.63
C LEU A 61 5.13 9.50 10.28
N GLY A 62 5.26 9.51 11.61
CA GLY A 62 6.00 8.51 12.37
C GLY A 62 5.15 7.35 12.87
N HIS A 63 5.79 6.43 13.61
CA HIS A 63 5.14 5.40 14.43
C HIS A 63 4.20 4.46 13.65
N GLY A 64 4.59 4.06 12.43
CA GLY A 64 3.80 3.14 11.60
C GLY A 64 2.54 3.76 10.97
N ARG A 65 2.33 5.08 11.05
CA ARG A 65 1.17 5.74 10.41
C ARG A 65 1.16 5.61 8.89
N VAL A 66 2.33 5.56 8.25
CA VAL A 66 2.46 5.33 6.81
C VAL A 66 1.94 3.94 6.43
N PHE A 67 2.17 2.93 7.27
CA PHE A 67 1.65 1.58 7.06
C PHE A 67 0.12 1.56 7.07
N TRP A 68 -0.52 2.16 8.08
CA TRP A 68 -1.98 2.22 8.15
C TRP A 68 -2.59 3.01 6.99
N LEU A 69 -1.94 4.09 6.57
CA LEU A 69 -2.33 4.85 5.40
C LEU A 69 -2.19 4.05 4.09
N TYR A 70 -1.15 3.23 3.98
CA TYR A 70 -0.99 2.30 2.86
C TYR A 70 -2.13 1.29 2.81
N VAL A 71 -2.51 0.71 3.95
CA VAL A 71 -3.64 -0.23 4.03
C VAL A 71 -4.95 0.44 3.61
N LEU A 72 -5.18 1.69 3.99
CA LEU A 72 -6.35 2.47 3.55
C LEU A 72 -6.39 2.68 2.04
N ILE A 73 -5.27 3.08 1.44
CA ILE A 73 -5.16 3.28 -0.01
C ILE A 73 -5.35 1.95 -0.77
N TYR A 74 -4.77 0.86 -0.26
CA TYR A 74 -4.90 -0.46 -0.85
C TYR A 74 -6.35 -0.95 -0.82
N THR A 75 -7.00 -0.90 0.35
CA THR A 75 -8.40 -1.33 0.50
C THR A 75 -9.35 -0.49 -0.34
N SER A 76 -9.10 0.80 -0.48
CA SER A 76 -9.88 1.69 -1.36
C SER A 76 -9.74 1.30 -2.84
N GLY A 77 -8.51 1.02 -3.29
CA GLY A 77 -8.26 0.52 -4.65
C GLY A 77 -8.92 -0.83 -4.91
N ARG A 78 -8.88 -1.74 -3.93
CA ARG A 78 -9.54 -3.05 -4.03
C ARG A 78 -11.05 -2.91 -4.21
N VAL A 79 -11.72 -2.04 -3.45
CA VAL A 79 -13.15 -1.79 -3.65
C VAL A 79 -13.42 -1.22 -5.05
N TRP A 80 -12.63 -0.23 -5.49
CA TRP A 80 -12.83 0.40 -6.80
C TRP A 80 -12.65 -0.56 -7.98
N ILE A 81 -11.54 -1.31 -8.01
CA ILE A 81 -11.25 -2.26 -9.09
C ILE A 81 -12.23 -3.43 -9.07
N GLU A 82 -12.62 -3.91 -7.89
CA GLU A 82 -13.58 -5.01 -7.77
C GLU A 82 -14.96 -4.63 -8.32
N MET A 83 -15.39 -3.37 -8.20
CA MET A 83 -16.62 -2.88 -8.82
C MET A 83 -16.57 -2.86 -10.35
N LEU A 84 -15.39 -2.86 -10.95
CA LEU A 84 -15.20 -2.87 -12.40
C LEU A 84 -15.10 -4.30 -12.99
N ARG A 85 -14.93 -5.33 -12.13
CA ARG A 85 -14.77 -6.71 -12.57
C ARG A 85 -16.14 -7.41 -12.68
N ILE A 86 -16.28 -8.25 -13.70
CA ILE A 86 -17.46 -9.10 -13.92
C ILE A 86 -17.22 -10.55 -13.50
N ASP A 87 -15.98 -10.96 -13.24
CA ASP A 87 -15.62 -12.35 -12.92
C ASP A 87 -16.52 -12.98 -11.85
N PRO A 88 -16.92 -14.25 -12.00
CA PRO A 88 -17.70 -14.93 -10.97
C PRO A 88 -16.91 -14.93 -9.66
N ALA A 89 -17.46 -14.27 -8.64
CA ALA A 89 -16.88 -14.20 -7.31
C ALA A 89 -17.91 -14.60 -6.28
N GLU A 90 -17.45 -15.20 -5.19
CA GLU A 90 -18.30 -15.51 -4.04
C GLU A 90 -18.90 -14.21 -3.49
N THR A 91 -20.22 -14.13 -3.56
CA THR A 91 -20.98 -12.98 -3.08
C THR A 91 -21.67 -13.33 -1.78
N VAL A 92 -21.51 -12.44 -0.80
CA VAL A 92 -22.17 -12.50 0.49
C VAL A 92 -23.00 -11.23 0.62
N LEU A 93 -24.31 -11.38 0.77
CA LEU A 93 -25.27 -10.27 0.85
C LEU A 93 -25.21 -9.33 -0.38
N GLY A 94 -24.97 -9.88 -1.58
CA GLY A 94 -24.89 -9.12 -2.82
C GLY A 94 -23.57 -8.34 -3.02
N LEU A 95 -22.64 -8.42 -2.07
CA LEU A 95 -21.29 -7.87 -2.20
C LEU A 95 -20.27 -9.00 -2.29
N ARG A 96 -19.22 -8.80 -3.09
CA ARG A 96 -18.14 -9.77 -3.22
C ARG A 96 -17.34 -9.88 -1.91
N LEU A 97 -16.83 -11.07 -1.60
CA LEU A 97 -16.03 -11.30 -0.39
C LEU A 97 -14.83 -10.33 -0.30
N ASN A 98 -14.18 -10.04 -1.43
CA ASN A 98 -13.08 -9.05 -1.50
C ASN A 98 -13.50 -7.65 -1.01
N VAL A 99 -14.74 -7.23 -1.28
CA VAL A 99 -15.29 -5.95 -0.81
C VAL A 99 -15.46 -5.99 0.71
N TRP A 100 -16.03 -7.07 1.25
CA TRP A 100 -16.16 -7.27 2.69
C TRP A 100 -14.82 -7.23 3.42
N THR A 101 -13.84 -7.97 2.92
CA THR A 101 -12.47 -7.96 3.47
C THR A 101 -11.88 -6.55 3.42
N SER A 102 -12.07 -5.84 2.30
CA SER A 102 -11.57 -4.47 2.15
C SER A 102 -12.23 -3.50 3.13
N ILE A 103 -13.53 -3.64 3.38
CA ILE A 103 -14.27 -2.82 4.38
C ILE A 103 -13.72 -3.09 5.78
N VAL A 104 -13.62 -4.35 6.20
CA VAL A 104 -13.17 -4.71 7.56
C VAL A 104 -11.74 -4.24 7.80
N VAL A 105 -10.83 -4.55 6.87
CA VAL A 105 -9.42 -4.15 6.96
C VAL A 105 -9.28 -2.63 6.86
N GLY A 106 -10.03 -1.97 5.99
CA GLY A 106 -10.01 -0.52 5.82
C GLY A 106 -10.49 0.22 7.07
N LEU A 107 -11.59 -0.22 7.69
CA LEU A 107 -12.08 0.35 8.94
C LEU A 107 -11.09 0.14 10.09
N GLY A 108 -10.51 -1.06 10.21
CA GLY A 108 -9.47 -1.35 11.20
C GLY A 108 -8.26 -0.43 11.03
N ALA A 109 -7.80 -0.24 9.78
CA ALA A 109 -6.69 0.65 9.46
C ALA A 109 -7.01 2.12 9.74
N LEU A 110 -8.25 2.57 9.48
CA LEU A 110 -8.68 3.94 9.78
C LEU A 110 -8.63 4.20 11.29
N VAL A 111 -9.20 3.29 12.08
CA VAL A 111 -9.20 3.38 13.55
C VAL A 111 -7.76 3.39 14.06
N ALA A 112 -6.91 2.46 13.59
CA ALA A 112 -5.51 2.41 13.98
C ALA A 112 -4.74 3.69 13.61
N PHE A 113 -4.94 4.22 12.40
CA PHE A 113 -4.33 5.46 11.95
C PHE A 113 -4.69 6.65 12.85
N ILE A 114 -5.96 6.78 13.23
CA ILE A 114 -6.45 7.84 14.12
C ILE A 114 -5.87 7.65 15.54
N LEU A 115 -5.92 6.44 16.09
CA LEU A 115 -5.45 6.16 17.44
C LEU A 115 -3.94 6.39 17.59
N VAL A 116 -3.14 5.88 16.65
CA VAL A 116 -1.68 6.10 16.63
C VAL A 116 -1.39 7.59 16.45
N GLY A 117 -2.12 8.27 15.56
CA GLY A 117 -1.94 9.69 15.33
C GLY A 117 -2.26 10.57 16.54
N ARG A 118 -3.15 10.12 17.42
CA ARG A 118 -3.46 10.79 18.69
C ARG A 118 -2.47 10.48 19.82
N ARG A 119 -1.90 9.27 19.85
CA ARG A 119 -0.98 8.84 20.92
C ARG A 119 0.46 9.29 20.72
N HIS A 120 0.93 9.35 19.48
CA HIS A 120 2.33 9.66 19.17
C HIS A 120 2.44 10.70 18.03
N PRO A 121 2.29 12.00 18.34
CA PRO A 121 2.56 13.06 17.37
C PRO A 121 4.06 13.18 17.11
N GLY A 122 4.48 13.01 15.85
CA GLY A 122 5.86 13.21 15.41
C GLY A 122 6.50 11.98 14.77
N ARG A 123 7.74 12.15 14.29
CA ARG A 123 8.57 11.10 13.68
C ARG A 123 9.41 10.43 14.76
N GLU A 124 9.58 9.11 14.69
CA GLU A 124 10.49 8.39 15.57
C GLU A 124 11.92 8.92 15.38
N PRO A 125 12.70 9.13 16.46
CA PRO A 125 14.13 9.36 16.36
C PRO A 125 14.75 8.25 15.53
N GLY A 126 15.52 8.60 14.50
CA GLY A 126 16.21 7.61 13.68
C GLY A 126 17.18 6.76 14.53
N PRO A 127 17.55 5.55 14.06
CA PRO A 127 18.58 4.76 14.73
C PRO A 127 19.82 5.61 14.95
N GLN A 128 20.27 5.72 16.20
CA GLN A 128 21.57 6.32 16.51
C GLN A 128 22.64 5.39 15.94
N LEU A 129 23.15 5.76 14.77
CA LEU A 129 24.36 5.15 14.24
C LEU A 129 25.50 5.54 15.19
N PRO A 130 26.36 4.59 15.61
CA PRO A 130 27.55 4.93 16.38
C PRO A 130 28.30 6.04 15.66
N SER A 131 28.52 7.15 16.36
CA SER A 131 29.31 8.25 15.85
C SER A 131 30.74 7.73 15.65
N THR A 132 31.44 8.16 14.61
CA THR A 132 32.87 7.85 14.45
C THR A 132 33.71 8.32 15.67
N ASP A 133 33.19 9.24 16.48
CA ASP A 133 33.76 9.66 17.76
C ASP A 133 33.69 8.58 18.85
N ASP A 134 32.67 7.71 18.85
CA ASP A 134 32.53 6.63 19.84
C ASP A 134 33.60 5.54 19.63
N ALA A 135 34.10 5.38 18.40
CA ALA A 135 35.21 4.48 18.06
C ALA A 135 36.59 5.00 18.47
N GLN A 136 36.69 6.27 18.88
CA GLN A 136 37.95 6.92 19.25
C GLN A 136 38.17 7.09 20.75
N THR A 137 37.21 6.70 21.60
CA THR A 137 37.44 6.68 23.05
C THR A 137 38.43 5.56 23.38
N PRO A 138 39.70 5.85 23.72
CA PRO A 138 40.61 4.81 24.14
C PRO A 138 40.11 4.34 25.50
N HIS A 139 39.88 3.03 25.62
CA HIS A 139 39.64 2.38 26.90
C HIS A 139 40.88 2.59 27.77
N LYS A 140 40.91 3.66 28.57
CA LYS A 140 41.92 3.85 29.63
C LYS A 140 41.51 3.00 30.82
N ASP A 141 41.72 1.70 30.71
CA ASP A 141 41.78 0.83 31.87
C ASP A 141 43.25 0.59 32.21
N GLY A 142 43.64 0.93 33.44
CA GLY A 142 44.84 0.38 34.06
C GLY A 142 45.91 1.37 34.56
N GLU A 143 45.53 2.45 35.25
CA GLU A 143 46.44 3.13 36.19
C GLU A 143 45.73 3.30 37.53
N ALA A 144 45.77 2.23 38.34
CA ALA A 144 45.54 2.29 39.77
C ALA A 144 46.65 1.47 40.45
N GLU A 145 47.74 2.18 40.73
CA GLU A 145 48.37 2.19 42.05
C GLU A 145 48.70 0.82 42.66
N VAL A 146 49.90 0.31 42.35
CA VAL A 146 50.62 -0.63 43.20
C VAL A 146 51.91 0.05 43.65
N ASP A 147 51.80 0.86 44.69
CA ASP A 147 52.91 1.07 45.62
C ASP A 147 52.36 1.38 47.02
N ALA A 148 52.59 0.45 47.95
CA ALA A 148 52.93 0.67 49.36
C ALA A 148 52.42 -0.47 50.26
N SER A 149 53.35 -1.31 50.73
CA SER A 149 53.56 -1.66 52.14
C SER A 149 53.91 -3.14 52.38
N ALA A 150 55.09 -3.31 53.02
CA ALA A 150 55.61 -4.43 53.82
C ALA A 150 56.24 -5.63 53.10
#